data_AF-A0A6L6PBI9-F1
#
_entry.id   AF-A0A6L6PBI9-F1
#
_cell.length_a   1.000
_cell.length_b   1.000
_cell.length_c   1.000
_cell.angle_alpha   90.00
_cell.angle_beta   90.00
_cell.angle_gamma   90.00
#
_symmetry.space_group_name_H-M   'P 1'
#
loop_
_entity.id
_entity.type
_entity.pdbx_description
1 polymer ?
#
loop_
_entity_poly.entity_id
_entity_poly.type
_entity_poly.pdbx_seq_one_letter_code
_entity_poly.pdbx_strand_id
1 'polypeptide(L)'
;MQYVLAHLSHLPLDIARLAVWLVLLSLIFVPLERWLAVRHTKLTGRMLALDLGLYLLNGLLPAAILAALMSLLAVAVQAVIPAAIPATLGALPLVVKLPLSVLIAELGFYWGHRLSHQIPWLWRYHSVHHQPEHLYFLVNTHAHPVDIIVTRMFGLVPLYILGLAGASMGGAATPALVIVIGTVWGFFIHSNLRVRLGPLEWLIATPGFHHWHHTSAEPFNRNFAPTLPLVDKLFGTLHLPPNWPAGYGLNQPRTLDTAI
;
A
#
# COMPACT_ATOMS: atom_id res chain seq x y z
N MET A 1 -12.34 28.25 -8.81
CA MET A 1 -13.53 27.75 -9.54
C MET A 1 -13.15 26.93 -10.77
N GLN A 2 -12.30 27.43 -11.69
CA GLN A 2 -11.89 26.67 -12.89
C GLN A 2 -11.17 25.34 -12.62
N TYR A 3 -10.26 25.26 -11.63
CA TYR A 3 -9.58 24.02 -11.27
C TYR A 3 -10.54 22.93 -10.73
N VAL A 4 -11.53 23.34 -9.94
CA VAL A 4 -12.56 22.43 -9.38
C VAL A 4 -13.47 21.91 -10.50
N LEU A 5 -13.89 22.79 -11.42
CA LEU A 5 -14.70 22.40 -12.58
C LEU A 5 -13.95 21.45 -13.52
N ALA A 6 -12.65 21.67 -13.74
CA ALA A 6 -11.80 20.77 -14.52
C ALA A 6 -11.62 19.40 -13.87
N HIS A 7 -11.51 19.33 -12.54
CA HIS A 7 -11.40 18.04 -11.85
C HIS A 7 -12.73 17.27 -11.91
N LEU A 8 -13.86 17.96 -11.74
CA LEU A 8 -15.20 17.36 -11.84
C LEU A 8 -15.51 16.84 -13.25
N SER A 9 -14.98 17.46 -14.30
CA SER A 9 -15.18 16.97 -15.67
C SER A 9 -14.46 15.65 -15.97
N HIS A 10 -13.45 15.28 -15.18
CA HIS A 10 -12.74 14.01 -15.34
C HIS A 10 -13.29 12.88 -14.45
N LEU A 11 -14.12 13.21 -13.46
CA LEU A 11 -14.68 12.24 -12.51
C LEU A 11 -15.36 11.03 -13.19
N PRO A 12 -16.17 11.18 -14.26
CA PRO A 12 -16.75 10.01 -14.94
C PRO A 12 -15.71 9.08 -15.55
N LEU A 13 -14.62 9.63 -16.10
CA LEU A 13 -13.51 8.85 -16.67
C LEU A 13 -12.72 8.13 -15.58
N ASP A 14 -12.49 8.77 -14.44
CA ASP A 14 -11.78 8.15 -13.32
C ASP A 14 -12.60 7.02 -12.70
N ILE A 15 -13.92 7.20 -12.55
CA ILE A 15 -14.84 6.13 -12.14
C ILE A 15 -14.81 4.97 -13.15
N ALA A 16 -14.86 5.27 -14.46
CA ALA A 16 -14.80 4.25 -15.49
C ALA A 16 -13.46 3.47 -15.44
N ARG A 17 -12.33 4.15 -15.24
CA ARG A 17 -11.02 3.49 -15.06
C ARG A 17 -11.01 2.58 -13.83
N LEU A 18 -11.54 3.05 -12.69
CA LEU A 18 -11.63 2.23 -11.48
C LEU A 18 -12.53 1.02 -11.69
N ALA A 19 -13.64 1.15 -12.43
CA ALA A 19 -14.50 0.03 -12.77
C ALA A 19 -13.78 -1.00 -13.65
N VAL A 20 -13.06 -0.54 -14.69
CA VAL A 20 -12.25 -1.42 -15.54
C VAL A 20 -11.18 -2.16 -14.72
N TRP A 21 -10.46 -1.45 -13.85
CA TRP A 21 -9.47 -2.07 -12.96
C TRP A 21 -10.10 -3.11 -12.03
N LEU A 22 -11.25 -2.81 -11.44
CA LEU A 22 -11.95 -3.75 -10.57
C LEU A 22 -12.38 -5.01 -11.33
N VAL A 23 -12.86 -4.86 -12.57
CA VAL A 23 -13.21 -5.99 -13.44
C VAL A 23 -11.97 -6.83 -13.73
N LEU A 24 -10.85 -6.22 -14.13
CA LEU A 24 -9.61 -6.93 -14.41
C LEU A 24 -9.09 -7.69 -13.17
N LEU A 25 -9.03 -7.04 -12.02
CA LEU A 25 -8.64 -7.66 -10.75
C LEU A 25 -9.60 -8.79 -10.37
N SER A 26 -10.90 -8.61 -10.55
CA SER A 26 -11.90 -9.65 -10.24
C SER A 26 -11.77 -10.85 -11.17
N LEU A 27 -11.53 -10.64 -12.47
CA LEU A 27 -11.30 -11.71 -13.43
C LEU A 27 -10.06 -12.55 -13.09
N ILE A 28 -9.09 -11.97 -12.39
CA ILE A 28 -7.88 -12.68 -11.93
C ILE A 28 -8.13 -13.32 -10.56
N PHE A 29 -8.44 -12.52 -9.54
CA PHE A 29 -8.44 -12.99 -8.16
C PHE A 29 -9.67 -13.81 -7.78
N VAL A 30 -10.88 -13.49 -8.28
CA VAL A 30 -12.08 -14.26 -7.93
C VAL A 30 -11.98 -15.75 -8.32
N PRO A 31 -11.59 -16.13 -9.54
CA PRO A 31 -11.43 -17.55 -9.86
C PRO A 31 -10.27 -18.19 -9.09
N LEU A 32 -9.15 -17.49 -8.92
CA LEU A 32 -8.00 -18.02 -8.18
C LEU A 32 -8.34 -18.25 -6.71
N GLU A 33 -9.03 -17.32 -6.04
CA GLU A 33 -9.47 -17.49 -4.66
C GLU A 33 -10.57 -18.54 -4.51
N ARG A 34 -11.36 -18.81 -5.56
CA ARG A 34 -12.30 -19.93 -5.54
C ARG A 34 -11.62 -21.29 -5.56
N TRP A 35 -10.44 -21.41 -6.17
CA TRP A 35 -9.77 -22.70 -6.38
C TRP A 35 -8.59 -22.94 -5.45
N LEU A 36 -7.87 -21.87 -5.09
CA LEU A 36 -6.59 -21.91 -4.37
C LEU A 36 -6.68 -21.19 -3.02
N ALA A 37 -7.87 -21.03 -2.45
CA ALA A 37 -8.06 -20.34 -1.19
C ALA A 37 -7.32 -21.02 -0.02
N VAL A 38 -6.81 -20.22 0.91
CA VAL A 38 -6.38 -20.72 2.23
C VAL A 38 -7.60 -21.17 3.03
N ARG A 39 -8.67 -20.37 3.03
CA ARG A 39 -9.94 -20.64 3.71
C ARG A 39 -11.11 -20.18 2.86
N HIS A 40 -12.05 -21.06 2.57
CA HIS A 40 -13.26 -20.64 1.86
C HIS A 40 -14.20 -19.88 2.81
N THR A 41 -14.31 -18.58 2.59
CA THR A 41 -15.24 -17.70 3.31
C THR A 41 -16.38 -17.30 2.39
N LYS A 42 -17.62 -17.31 2.90
CA LYS A 42 -18.76 -16.72 2.22
C LYS A 42 -18.81 -15.22 2.51
N LEU A 43 -18.49 -14.40 1.52
CA LEU A 43 -18.66 -12.95 1.63
C LEU A 43 -20.15 -12.60 1.68
N THR A 44 -20.55 -11.77 2.66
CA THR A 44 -21.90 -11.23 2.71
C THR A 44 -22.04 -10.05 1.75
N GLY A 45 -23.25 -9.78 1.26
CA GLY A 45 -23.50 -8.61 0.40
C GLY A 45 -23.14 -7.29 1.09
N ARG A 46 -23.29 -7.21 2.41
CA ARG A 46 -22.91 -6.02 3.20
C ARG A 46 -21.40 -5.80 3.21
N MET A 47 -20.61 -6.85 3.41
CA MET A 47 -19.14 -6.77 3.37
C MET A 47 -18.67 -6.30 1.99
N LEU A 48 -19.17 -6.95 0.93
CA LEU A 48 -18.81 -6.59 -0.43
C LEU A 48 -19.20 -5.15 -0.77
N ALA A 49 -20.40 -4.69 -0.37
CA ALA A 49 -20.82 -3.32 -0.60
C ALA A 49 -19.93 -2.29 0.12
N LEU A 50 -19.50 -2.59 1.35
CA LEU A 50 -18.55 -1.75 2.08
C LEU A 50 -17.20 -1.69 1.36
N ASP A 51 -16.65 -2.83 0.98
CA ASP A 51 -15.33 -2.91 0.34
C ASP A 51 -15.32 -2.28 -1.06
N LEU A 52 -16.42 -2.39 -1.80
CA LEU A 52 -16.62 -1.67 -3.08
C LEU A 52 -16.73 -0.15 -2.88
N GLY A 53 -17.44 0.28 -1.83
CA GLY A 53 -17.53 1.69 -1.46
C GLY A 53 -16.16 2.28 -1.08
N LEU A 54 -15.39 1.55 -0.26
CA LEU A 54 -14.03 1.91 0.11
C LEU A 54 -13.09 1.87 -1.09
N TYR A 55 -13.21 0.90 -2.00
CA TYR A 55 -12.44 0.86 -3.25
C TYR A 55 -12.64 2.13 -4.08
N LEU A 56 -13.88 2.57 -4.28
CA LEU A 56 -14.19 3.80 -5.03
C LEU A 56 -13.68 5.04 -4.30
N LEU A 57 -13.95 5.15 -2.99
CA LEU A 57 -13.49 6.27 -2.16
C LEU A 57 -11.96 6.39 -2.19
N ASN A 58 -11.26 5.28 -1.98
CA ASN A 58 -9.80 5.21 -1.87
C ASN A 58 -9.09 5.27 -3.22
N GLY A 59 -9.78 4.95 -4.32
CA GLY A 59 -9.30 5.16 -5.69
C GLY A 59 -9.31 6.64 -6.11
N LEU A 60 -10.22 7.46 -5.57
CA LEU A 60 -10.40 8.85 -5.97
C LEU A 60 -9.78 9.84 -4.98
N LEU A 61 -10.19 9.79 -3.70
CA LEU A 61 -9.91 10.83 -2.73
C LEU A 61 -8.41 10.92 -2.34
N PRO A 62 -7.74 9.82 -1.92
CA PRO A 62 -6.30 9.85 -1.66
C PRO A 62 -5.47 10.29 -2.87
N ALA A 63 -5.85 9.87 -4.08
CA ALA A 63 -5.11 10.21 -5.31
C ALA A 63 -5.11 11.72 -5.56
N ALA A 64 -6.27 12.38 -5.44
CA ALA A 64 -6.40 13.83 -5.61
C ALA A 64 -5.60 14.61 -4.55
N ILE A 65 -5.70 14.19 -3.27
CA ILE A 65 -4.98 14.84 -2.17
C ILE A 65 -3.47 14.66 -2.33
N LEU A 66 -3.00 13.44 -2.61
CA LEU A 66 -1.58 13.16 -2.80
C LEU A 66 -1.01 13.92 -4.00
N ALA A 67 -1.74 14.02 -5.12
CA ALA A 67 -1.30 14.80 -6.26
C ALA A 67 -1.07 16.28 -5.90
N ALA A 68 -1.98 16.89 -5.12
CA ALA A 68 -1.83 18.26 -4.63
C ALA A 68 -0.63 18.40 -3.67
N LEU A 69 -0.54 17.53 -2.67
CA LEU A 69 0.54 17.56 -1.67
C LEU A 69 1.92 17.35 -2.32
N MET A 70 2.03 16.40 -3.23
CA MET A 70 3.29 16.12 -3.92
C MET A 70 3.66 17.22 -4.91
N SER A 71 2.69 17.91 -5.52
CA SER A 71 2.95 19.08 -6.36
C SER A 71 3.52 20.25 -5.53
N LEU A 72 2.95 20.51 -4.35
CA LEU A 72 3.46 21.51 -3.43
C LEU A 72 4.86 21.15 -2.92
N LEU A 73 5.07 19.88 -2.57
CA LEU A 73 6.39 19.37 -2.16
C LEU A 73 7.42 19.54 -3.26
N ALA A 74 7.07 19.25 -4.52
CA ALA A 74 7.97 19.41 -5.66
C ALA A 74 8.45 20.86 -5.83
N VAL A 75 7.58 21.85 -5.57
CA VAL A 75 7.94 23.28 -5.58
C VAL A 75 8.84 23.62 -4.38
N ALA A 76 8.49 23.13 -3.19
CA ALA A 76 9.29 23.37 -1.98
C ALA A 76 10.70 22.77 -2.09
N VAL A 77 10.83 21.56 -2.64
CA VAL A 77 12.12 20.89 -2.87
C VAL A 77 13.02 21.74 -3.78
N GLN A 78 12.48 22.34 -4.84
CA GLN A 78 13.27 23.22 -5.72
C GLN A 78 13.81 24.47 -5.02
N ALA A 79 13.12 24.94 -3.98
CA ALA A 79 13.55 26.12 -3.22
C ALA A 79 14.59 25.81 -2.14
N VAL A 80 14.59 24.59 -1.60
CA VAL A 80 15.37 24.23 -0.39
C VAL A 80 16.52 23.26 -0.70
N ILE A 81 16.30 22.28 -1.58
CA ILE A 81 17.27 21.24 -1.86
C ILE A 81 18.25 21.72 -2.94
N PRO A 82 19.58 21.59 -2.73
CA PRO A 82 20.56 21.94 -3.74
C PRO A 82 20.27 21.24 -5.07
N ALA A 83 20.12 22.03 -6.14
CA ALA A 83 19.69 21.54 -7.45
C ALA A 83 20.55 20.38 -7.99
N ALA A 84 21.81 20.29 -7.58
CA ALA A 84 22.71 19.20 -7.94
C ALA A 84 22.19 17.81 -7.55
N ILE A 85 21.52 17.67 -6.39
CA ILE A 85 21.02 16.37 -5.92
C ILE A 85 19.85 15.89 -6.81
N PRO A 86 18.73 16.63 -6.96
CA PRO A 86 17.65 16.21 -7.84
C PRO A 86 18.07 16.08 -9.31
N ALA A 87 18.99 16.94 -9.78
CA ALA A 87 19.49 16.86 -11.16
C ALA A 87 20.28 15.57 -11.40
N THR A 88 21.15 15.17 -10.48
CA THR A 88 21.99 13.98 -10.65
C THR A 88 21.16 12.70 -10.65
N LEU A 89 20.32 12.51 -9.64
CA LEU A 89 19.48 11.31 -9.53
C LEU A 89 18.33 11.31 -10.54
N GLY A 90 17.78 12.49 -10.84
CA GLY A 90 16.76 12.68 -11.87
C GLY A 90 17.28 12.42 -13.30
N ALA A 91 18.58 12.51 -13.54
CA ALA A 91 19.21 12.21 -14.83
C ALA A 91 19.48 10.70 -15.05
N LEU A 92 19.32 9.86 -14.03
CA LEU A 92 19.55 8.42 -14.17
C LEU A 92 18.64 7.80 -15.25
N PRO A 93 19.16 6.85 -16.06
CA PRO A 93 18.34 6.07 -16.99
C PRO A 93 17.21 5.36 -16.26
N LEU A 94 16.05 5.20 -16.91
CA LEU A 94 14.85 4.60 -16.28
C LEU A 94 15.13 3.21 -15.68
N VAL A 95 15.95 2.40 -16.36
CA VAL A 95 16.34 1.04 -15.89
C VAL A 95 17.08 1.03 -14.55
N VAL A 96 17.77 2.12 -14.21
CA VAL A 96 18.44 2.28 -12.91
C VAL A 96 17.54 3.03 -11.93
N LYS A 97 16.90 4.09 -12.41
CA LYS A 97 16.04 4.97 -11.64
C LYS A 97 14.86 4.23 -11.02
N LEU A 98 14.17 3.38 -11.78
CA LEU A 98 12.98 2.69 -11.29
C LEU A 98 13.30 1.69 -10.17
N PRO A 99 14.25 0.75 -10.29
CA PRO A 99 14.64 -0.11 -9.17
C PRO A 99 15.10 0.67 -7.94
N LEU A 100 15.89 1.73 -8.13
CA LEU A 100 16.31 2.59 -7.03
C LEU A 100 15.11 3.25 -6.33
N SER A 101 14.13 3.71 -7.11
CA SER A 101 12.91 4.34 -6.58
C SER A 101 12.01 3.34 -5.87
N VAL A 102 11.88 2.12 -6.39
CA VAL A 102 11.17 1.04 -5.69
C VAL A 102 11.83 0.75 -4.36
N LEU A 103 13.16 0.63 -4.30
CA LEU A 103 13.89 0.37 -3.06
C LEU A 103 13.72 1.50 -2.03
N ILE A 104 13.84 2.76 -2.46
CA ILE A 104 13.68 3.92 -1.58
C ILE A 104 12.24 4.03 -1.09
N ALA A 105 11.26 3.85 -1.99
CA ALA A 105 9.86 3.88 -1.63
C ALA A 105 9.50 2.73 -0.69
N GLU A 106 10.04 1.53 -0.90
CA GLU A 106 9.85 0.38 -0.02
C GLU A 106 10.28 0.68 1.42
N LEU A 107 11.46 1.28 1.60
CA LEU A 107 11.94 1.70 2.93
C LEU A 107 10.98 2.72 3.56
N GLY A 108 10.49 3.68 2.78
CA GLY A 108 9.49 4.65 3.22
C GLY A 108 8.18 3.98 3.62
N PHE A 109 7.59 3.18 2.73
CA PHE A 109 6.35 2.45 3.00
C PHE A 109 6.47 1.55 4.23
N TYR A 110 7.58 0.84 4.39
CA TYR A 110 7.87 0.04 5.59
C TYR A 110 7.78 0.90 6.86
N TRP A 111 8.45 2.05 6.91
CA TRP A 111 8.45 2.90 8.10
C TRP A 111 7.09 3.55 8.34
N GLY A 112 6.42 4.02 7.29
CA GLY A 112 5.06 4.54 7.41
C GLY A 112 4.10 3.51 8.00
N HIS A 113 4.20 2.27 7.51
CA HIS A 113 3.38 1.16 7.97
C HIS A 113 3.73 0.75 9.41
N ARG A 114 5.01 0.59 9.73
CA ARG A 114 5.46 0.27 11.10
C ARG A 114 5.05 1.34 12.11
N LEU A 115 5.21 2.62 11.77
CA LEU A 115 4.77 3.72 12.62
C LEU A 115 3.25 3.76 12.77
N SER A 116 2.49 3.36 11.73
CA SER A 116 1.04 3.18 11.84
C SER A 116 0.64 2.12 12.87
N HIS A 117 1.48 1.11 13.12
CA HIS A 117 1.26 0.12 14.18
C HIS A 117 1.72 0.58 15.57
N GLN A 118 2.69 1.50 15.64
CA GLN A 118 3.33 1.92 16.89
C GLN A 118 2.76 3.21 17.49
N ILE A 119 2.34 4.17 16.65
CA ILE A 119 1.83 5.47 17.09
C ILE A 119 0.31 5.39 17.26
N PRO A 120 -0.26 5.59 18.46
CA PRO A 120 -1.69 5.43 18.71
C PRO A 120 -2.58 6.29 17.79
N TRP A 121 -2.15 7.50 17.45
CA TRP A 121 -2.89 8.37 16.54
C TRP A 121 -2.98 7.81 15.11
N LEU A 122 -1.88 7.28 14.59
CA LEU A 122 -1.86 6.63 13.27
C LEU A 122 -2.64 5.31 13.29
N TRP A 123 -2.47 4.54 14.36
CA TRP A 123 -3.17 3.27 14.55
C TRP A 123 -4.69 3.42 14.47
N ARG A 124 -5.28 4.52 14.96
CA ARG A 124 -6.74 4.77 14.86
C ARG A 124 -7.27 4.70 13.43
N TYR A 125 -6.46 5.07 12.45
CA TYR A 125 -6.82 5.01 11.04
C TYR A 125 -6.43 3.67 10.43
N HIS A 126 -5.23 3.19 10.76
CA HIS A 126 -4.71 1.93 10.24
C HIS A 126 -5.44 0.70 10.77
N SER A 127 -6.05 0.77 11.95
CA SER A 127 -6.86 -0.32 12.53
C SER A 127 -8.07 -0.67 11.69
N VAL A 128 -8.59 0.27 10.89
CA VAL A 128 -9.65 -0.01 9.91
C VAL A 128 -9.14 -1.06 8.91
N HIS A 129 -7.88 -0.96 8.49
CA HIS A 129 -7.26 -1.93 7.59
C HIS A 129 -7.14 -3.33 8.20
N HIS A 130 -6.88 -3.41 9.49
CA HIS A 130 -6.82 -4.67 10.24
C HIS A 130 -8.18 -5.16 10.75
N GLN A 131 -9.27 -4.47 10.46
CA GLN A 131 -10.61 -4.87 10.91
C GLN A 131 -11.13 -6.17 10.26
N PRO A 132 -10.89 -6.46 8.97
CA PRO A 132 -11.45 -7.65 8.33
C PRO A 132 -11.00 -8.97 8.98
N GLU A 133 -11.96 -9.79 9.37
CA GLU A 133 -11.74 -11.14 9.92
C GLU A 133 -11.47 -12.20 8.82
N HIS A 134 -11.57 -11.79 7.56
CA HIS A 134 -11.37 -12.62 6.39
C HIS A 134 -10.57 -11.86 5.33
N LEU A 135 -9.46 -12.45 4.89
CA LEU A 135 -8.65 -11.88 3.83
C LEU A 135 -9.09 -12.37 2.46
N TYR A 136 -9.10 -11.44 1.51
CA TYR A 136 -9.32 -11.62 0.09
C TYR A 136 -8.82 -10.35 -0.62
N PHE A 137 -8.63 -10.39 -1.94
CA PHE A 137 -7.85 -9.36 -2.65
C PHE A 137 -8.36 -7.92 -2.39
N LEU A 138 -9.68 -7.72 -2.27
CA LEU A 138 -10.28 -6.39 -2.08
C LEU A 138 -10.04 -5.78 -0.69
N VAL A 139 -9.61 -6.58 0.30
CA VAL A 139 -9.19 -6.09 1.63
C VAL A 139 -8.05 -5.08 1.52
N ASN A 140 -7.24 -5.15 0.45
CA ASN A 140 -6.23 -4.14 0.13
C ASN A 140 -6.80 -2.70 0.14
N THR A 141 -8.08 -2.52 -0.20
CA THR A 141 -8.74 -1.20 -0.20
C THR A 141 -9.65 -0.95 1.00
N HIS A 142 -9.80 -1.93 1.90
CA HIS A 142 -10.48 -1.74 3.18
C HIS A 142 -9.56 -0.93 4.08
N ALA A 143 -9.53 0.39 3.93
CA ALA A 143 -8.65 1.26 4.70
C ALA A 143 -9.26 2.65 4.84
N HIS A 144 -8.91 3.35 5.92
CA HIS A 144 -9.28 4.75 6.07
C HIS A 144 -8.46 5.62 5.10
N PRO A 145 -9.04 6.63 4.42
CA PRO A 145 -8.30 7.47 3.47
C PRO A 145 -7.03 8.13 4.05
N VAL A 146 -7.09 8.56 5.32
CA VAL A 146 -5.93 9.11 6.04
C VAL A 146 -4.77 8.11 6.13
N ASP A 147 -5.05 6.82 6.37
CA ASP A 147 -4.01 5.80 6.44
C ASP A 147 -3.31 5.64 5.08
N ILE A 148 -4.08 5.60 3.99
CA ILE A 148 -3.53 5.54 2.62
C ILE A 148 -2.67 6.78 2.31
N ILE A 149 -3.14 7.97 2.67
CA ILE A 149 -2.39 9.20 2.43
C ILE A 149 -1.07 9.20 3.21
N VAL A 150 -1.13 8.90 4.52
CA VAL A 150 0.05 8.87 5.38
C VAL A 150 1.07 7.85 4.87
N THR A 151 0.66 6.59 4.74
CA THR A 151 1.57 5.50 4.31
C THR A 151 2.18 5.78 2.94
N ARG A 152 1.39 6.29 1.98
CA ARG A 152 1.91 6.69 0.65
C ARG A 152 2.87 7.86 0.72
N MET A 153 2.61 8.86 1.56
CA MET A 153 3.54 9.98 1.74
C MET A 153 4.91 9.50 2.23
N PHE A 154 4.97 8.54 3.16
CA PHE A 154 6.26 8.02 3.62
C PHE A 154 7.12 7.41 2.50
N GLY A 155 6.52 6.71 1.53
CA GLY A 155 7.27 6.19 0.37
C GLY A 155 7.50 7.21 -0.74
N LEU A 156 6.58 8.15 -0.97
CA LEU A 156 6.68 9.12 -2.07
C LEU A 156 7.57 10.31 -1.74
N VAL A 157 7.49 10.87 -0.53
CA VAL A 157 8.24 12.08 -0.13
C VAL A 157 9.74 11.95 -0.40
N PRO A 158 10.42 10.84 -0.04
CA PRO A 158 11.84 10.65 -0.36
C PRO A 158 12.14 10.70 -1.85
N LEU A 159 11.25 10.17 -2.71
CA LEU A 159 11.44 10.21 -4.16
C LEU A 159 11.42 11.65 -4.71
N TYR A 160 10.54 12.50 -4.17
CA TYR A 160 10.47 13.91 -4.55
C TYR A 160 11.68 14.69 -4.06
N ILE A 161 12.11 14.49 -2.81
CA ILE A 161 13.30 15.14 -2.24
C ILE A 161 14.56 14.79 -3.04
N LEU A 162 14.69 13.53 -3.45
CA LEU A 162 15.84 13.03 -4.21
C LEU A 162 15.75 13.33 -5.71
N GLY A 163 14.69 13.95 -6.21
CA GLY A 163 14.49 14.25 -7.64
C GLY A 163 14.18 13.03 -8.52
N LEU A 164 13.90 11.87 -7.93
CA LEU A 164 13.46 10.67 -8.63
C LEU A 164 12.04 10.82 -9.20
N ALA A 165 11.31 11.83 -8.72
CA ALA A 165 9.98 12.24 -9.20
C ALA A 165 9.98 13.49 -10.13
N GLY A 166 11.15 13.94 -10.60
CA GLY A 166 11.31 15.22 -11.32
C GLY A 166 10.62 15.29 -12.70
N ALA A 167 10.44 16.50 -13.23
CA ALA A 167 9.66 16.79 -14.44
C ALA A 167 10.25 16.29 -15.78
N SER A 168 11.43 15.66 -15.79
CA SER A 168 11.93 14.98 -16.99
C SER A 168 10.99 13.80 -17.33
N MET A 169 10.79 13.46 -18.61
CA MET A 169 9.83 12.42 -19.02
C MET A 169 10.03 11.08 -18.28
N GLY A 170 11.27 10.72 -17.93
CA GLY A 170 11.56 9.53 -17.12
C GLY A 170 11.38 9.71 -15.60
N GLY A 171 11.48 10.94 -15.07
CA GLY A 171 11.23 11.24 -13.66
C GLY A 171 9.73 11.32 -13.34
N ALA A 172 8.92 11.89 -14.23
CA ALA A 172 7.49 12.06 -14.00
C ALA A 172 6.71 10.72 -13.94
N ALA A 173 7.16 9.72 -14.72
CA ALA A 173 6.53 8.41 -14.74
C ALA A 173 6.89 7.54 -13.50
N THR A 174 8.02 7.83 -12.84
CA THR A 174 8.58 6.92 -11.82
C THR A 174 7.69 6.78 -10.58
N PRO A 175 7.19 7.86 -9.95
CA PRO A 175 6.26 7.74 -8.82
C PRO A 175 4.97 6.99 -9.19
N ALA A 176 4.45 7.23 -10.40
CA ALA A 176 3.25 6.53 -10.89
C ALA A 176 3.50 5.02 -11.04
N LEU A 177 4.65 4.63 -11.60
CA LEU A 177 5.03 3.22 -11.73
C LEU A 177 5.21 2.55 -10.36
N VAL A 178 5.87 3.22 -9.41
CA VAL A 178 6.01 2.72 -8.03
C VAL A 178 4.63 2.48 -7.39
N ILE A 179 3.70 3.42 -7.55
CA ILE A 179 2.33 3.28 -7.04
C ILE A 179 1.58 2.15 -7.74
N VAL A 180 1.69 1.98 -9.06
CA VAL A 180 1.06 0.88 -9.80
C VAL A 180 1.60 -0.47 -9.36
N ILE A 181 2.93 -0.61 -9.28
CA ILE A 181 3.60 -1.83 -8.80
C ILE A 181 3.11 -2.15 -7.38
N GLY A 182 3.20 -1.20 -6.45
CA GLY A 182 2.76 -1.39 -5.07
C GLY A 182 1.27 -1.69 -4.95
N THR A 183 0.41 -1.09 -5.78
CA THR A 183 -1.04 -1.33 -5.77
C THR A 183 -1.37 -2.74 -6.24
N VAL A 184 -0.82 -3.16 -7.38
CA VAL A 184 -1.03 -4.53 -7.91
C VAL A 184 -0.49 -5.56 -6.92
N TRP A 185 0.70 -5.31 -6.35
CA TRP A 185 1.30 -6.18 -5.36
C TRP A 185 0.47 -6.23 -4.06
N GLY A 186 -0.10 -5.09 -3.65
CA GLY A 186 -1.03 -4.99 -2.52
C GLY A 186 -2.25 -5.90 -2.68
N PHE A 187 -2.91 -5.87 -3.84
CA PHE A 187 -4.02 -6.80 -4.13
C PHE A 187 -3.58 -8.27 -4.05
N PHE A 188 -2.37 -8.57 -4.54
CA PHE A 188 -1.81 -9.92 -4.48
C PHE A 188 -1.56 -10.39 -3.04
N ILE A 189 -0.84 -9.62 -2.21
CA ILE A 189 -0.49 -10.06 -0.84
C ILE A 189 -1.70 -10.15 0.11
N HIS A 190 -2.77 -9.39 -0.15
CA HIS A 190 -4.03 -9.49 0.62
C HIS A 190 -4.94 -10.61 0.11
N SER A 191 -4.68 -11.14 -1.08
CA SER A 191 -5.52 -12.19 -1.65
C SER A 191 -5.59 -13.42 -0.74
N ASN A 192 -6.69 -14.15 -0.84
CA ASN A 192 -6.88 -15.41 -0.11
C ASN A 192 -6.10 -16.57 -0.74
N LEU A 193 -5.10 -16.31 -1.59
CA LEU A 193 -4.38 -17.36 -2.30
C LEU A 193 -3.42 -18.08 -1.36
N ARG A 194 -3.42 -19.41 -1.42
CA ARG A 194 -2.50 -20.28 -0.66
C ARG A 194 -1.09 -20.30 -1.26
N VAL A 195 -0.53 -19.12 -1.49
CA VAL A 195 0.79 -18.94 -2.10
C VAL A 195 1.83 -18.70 -1.01
N ARG A 196 2.82 -19.59 -1.01
CA ARG A 196 4.07 -19.50 -0.25
C ARG A 196 5.20 -19.91 -1.16
N LEU A 197 6.29 -19.15 -1.15
CA LEU A 197 7.44 -19.34 -2.05
C LEU A 197 8.68 -19.89 -1.31
N GLY A 198 8.53 -20.30 -0.05
CA GLY A 198 9.62 -20.86 0.74
C GLY A 198 10.76 -19.84 0.91
N PRO A 199 12.02 -20.17 0.59
CA PRO A 199 13.14 -19.24 0.75
C PRO A 199 12.99 -17.92 -0.03
N LEU A 200 12.21 -17.88 -1.12
CA LEU A 200 12.00 -16.63 -1.87
C LEU A 200 11.14 -15.61 -1.09
N GLU A 201 10.42 -16.03 -0.06
CA GLU A 201 9.64 -15.15 0.82
C GLU A 201 10.53 -14.22 1.66
N TRP A 202 11.85 -14.42 1.64
CA TRP A 202 12.84 -13.52 2.22
C TRP A 202 13.09 -12.29 1.34
N LEU A 203 12.71 -12.36 0.07
CA LEU A 203 12.95 -11.31 -0.93
C LEU A 203 11.65 -10.72 -1.46
N ILE A 204 10.59 -11.53 -1.58
CA ILE A 204 9.34 -11.14 -2.22
C ILE A 204 8.16 -11.43 -1.29
N ALA A 205 7.33 -10.42 -1.00
CA ALA A 205 6.17 -10.57 -0.14
C ALA A 205 5.10 -11.43 -0.82
N THR A 206 4.54 -12.36 -0.07
CA THR A 206 3.49 -13.30 -0.50
C THR A 206 2.23 -13.12 0.33
N PRO A 207 1.10 -13.73 -0.08
CA PRO A 207 -0.03 -13.93 0.81
C PRO A 207 0.37 -14.59 2.13
N GLY A 208 1.23 -15.61 2.10
CA GLY A 208 1.73 -16.27 3.31
C GLY A 208 2.43 -15.31 4.29
N PHE A 209 3.27 -14.42 3.79
CA PHE A 209 3.94 -13.38 4.57
C PHE A 209 2.95 -12.36 5.14
N HIS A 210 2.06 -11.82 4.29
CA HIS A 210 1.18 -10.71 4.68
C HIS A 210 -0.05 -11.15 5.48
N HIS A 211 -0.48 -12.40 5.37
CA HIS A 211 -1.52 -12.94 6.24
C HIS A 211 -1.07 -12.94 7.71
N TRP A 212 0.21 -13.22 7.98
CA TRP A 212 0.78 -13.12 9.33
C TRP A 212 0.85 -11.68 9.84
N HIS A 213 0.93 -10.69 8.96
CA HIS A 213 0.80 -9.29 9.36
C HIS A 213 -0.61 -8.97 9.88
N HIS A 214 -1.63 -9.54 9.23
CA HIS A 214 -3.05 -9.36 9.56
C HIS A 214 -3.57 -10.28 10.67
N THR A 215 -2.69 -11.00 11.35
CA THR A 215 -3.12 -11.98 12.34
C THR A 215 -3.79 -11.33 13.57
N SER A 216 -4.80 -12.00 14.10
CA SER A 216 -5.37 -11.67 15.42
C SER A 216 -4.64 -12.37 16.57
N ALA A 217 -3.62 -13.19 16.34
CA ALA A 217 -2.88 -13.89 17.40
C ALA A 217 -1.41 -13.45 17.44
N GLU A 218 -0.73 -13.65 18.57
CA GLU A 218 0.72 -13.40 18.64
C GLU A 218 1.49 -14.25 17.61
N PRO A 219 2.62 -13.75 17.03
CA PRO A 219 3.22 -12.45 17.33
C PRO A 219 2.58 -11.27 16.57
N PHE A 220 2.24 -10.20 17.29
CA PHE A 220 1.80 -8.95 16.66
C PHE A 220 2.96 -8.14 16.07
N ASN A 221 2.61 -7.14 15.25
CA ASN A 221 3.53 -6.10 14.77
C ASN A 221 4.75 -6.68 14.01
N ARG A 222 4.46 -7.54 13.02
CA ARG A 222 5.43 -8.17 12.13
C ARG A 222 5.09 -7.88 10.67
N ASN A 223 6.06 -8.07 9.77
CA ASN A 223 5.85 -8.11 8.32
C ASN A 223 5.23 -6.83 7.73
N PHE A 224 5.90 -5.69 7.87
CA PHE A 224 5.40 -4.38 7.42
C PHE A 224 5.71 -4.05 5.95
N ALA A 225 6.72 -4.68 5.36
CA ALA A 225 7.18 -4.38 4.02
C ALA A 225 6.14 -4.83 2.98
N PRO A 226 5.64 -3.92 2.12
CA PRO A 226 4.61 -4.29 1.16
C PRO A 226 5.12 -5.19 0.03
N THR A 227 6.40 -5.13 -0.35
CA THR A 227 6.91 -5.91 -1.49
C THR A 227 8.18 -6.69 -1.20
N LEU A 228 9.08 -6.16 -0.36
CA LEU A 228 10.40 -6.74 -0.07
C LEU A 228 10.56 -7.07 1.43
N PRO A 229 10.20 -8.29 1.88
CA PRO A 229 10.42 -8.78 3.24
C PRO A 229 11.87 -8.68 3.75
N LEU A 230 12.84 -8.50 2.85
CA LEU A 230 14.21 -8.17 3.21
C LEU A 230 14.30 -6.93 4.11
N VAL A 231 13.40 -5.95 3.94
CA VAL A 231 13.33 -4.76 4.79
C VAL A 231 12.88 -5.14 6.21
N ASP A 232 11.88 -6.00 6.35
CA ASP A 232 11.51 -6.58 7.65
C ASP A 232 12.66 -7.36 8.29
N LYS A 233 13.43 -8.10 7.49
CA LYS A 233 14.62 -8.80 7.99
C LYS A 233 15.66 -7.82 8.52
N LEU A 234 15.94 -6.74 7.78
CA LEU A 234 16.90 -5.70 8.14
C LEU A 234 16.53 -5.02 9.47
N PHE A 235 15.24 -4.78 9.70
CA PHE A 235 14.73 -4.06 10.87
C PHE A 235 14.14 -4.96 11.96
N GLY A 236 14.35 -6.28 11.88
CA GLY A 236 14.03 -7.24 12.93
C GLY A 236 12.53 -7.57 13.10
N THR A 237 11.72 -7.38 12.07
CA THR A 237 10.26 -7.55 12.09
C THR A 237 9.76 -8.71 11.23
N LEU A 238 10.65 -9.46 10.58
CA LEU A 238 10.31 -10.62 9.75
C LEU A 238 9.76 -11.79 10.58
N HIS A 239 8.60 -12.32 10.17
CA HIS A 239 7.97 -13.50 10.74
C HIS A 239 7.40 -14.40 9.64
N LEU A 240 8.00 -15.57 9.43
CA LEU A 240 7.65 -16.50 8.35
C LEU A 240 7.56 -17.96 8.84
N PRO A 241 6.64 -18.29 9.74
CA PRO A 241 6.45 -19.68 10.15
C PRO A 241 5.75 -20.47 9.02
N PRO A 242 5.91 -21.80 8.95
CA PRO A 242 5.39 -22.61 7.84
C PRO A 242 3.86 -22.72 7.81
N ASN A 243 3.18 -22.50 8.93
CA ASN A 243 1.73 -22.54 9.06
C ASN A 243 1.09 -21.17 8.74
N TRP A 244 -0.22 -21.18 8.54
CA TRP A 244 -1.04 -19.97 8.39
C TRP A 244 -1.53 -19.47 9.76
N PRO A 245 -1.76 -18.15 9.93
CA PRO A 245 -2.30 -17.60 11.18
C PRO A 245 -3.67 -18.19 11.52
N ALA A 246 -3.99 -18.35 12.80
CA ALA A 246 -5.25 -18.96 13.24
C ALA A 246 -6.48 -18.12 12.88
N GLY A 247 -6.35 -16.80 12.87
CA GLY A 247 -7.41 -15.85 12.52
C GLY A 247 -6.85 -14.50 12.10
N TYR A 248 -7.74 -13.64 11.61
CA TYR A 248 -7.47 -12.26 11.22
C TYR A 248 -8.41 -11.32 11.97
N GLY A 249 -8.18 -10.03 11.84
CA GLY A 249 -9.01 -9.01 12.45
C GLY A 249 -8.36 -8.36 13.67
N LEU A 250 -9.06 -7.39 14.26
CA LEU A 250 -8.65 -6.79 15.52
C LEU A 250 -8.93 -7.77 16.66
N ASN A 251 -7.97 -7.95 17.56
CA ASN A 251 -8.27 -8.57 18.84
C ASN A 251 -9.42 -7.84 19.53
N GLN A 252 -10.41 -8.60 19.99
CA GLN A 252 -11.39 -8.08 20.95
C GLN A 252 -10.65 -7.54 22.18
N PRO A 253 -11.18 -6.47 22.80
CA PRO A 253 -10.59 -5.14 22.81
C PRO A 253 -9.22 -5.03 23.49
N ARG A 254 -8.34 -4.22 22.88
CA ARG A 254 -7.14 -3.69 23.54
C ARG A 254 -7.55 -2.88 24.77
N THR A 255 -7.32 -3.41 25.97
CA THR A 255 -7.06 -2.54 27.10
C THR A 255 -5.80 -1.76 26.75
N LEU A 256 -5.94 -0.44 26.68
CA LEU A 256 -4.81 0.48 26.60
C LEU A 256 -4.06 0.39 27.92
N ASP A 257 -3.25 -0.66 28.11
CA ASP A 257 -2.25 -0.64 29.17
C ASP A 257 -1.12 0.27 28.69
N THR A 258 -1.27 1.50 29.15
CA THR A 258 -0.22 2.49 29.29
C THR A 258 0.98 1.86 30.00
N ALA A 259 2.09 1.70 29.28
CA ALA A 259 3.41 1.71 29.88
C ALA A 259 4.38 2.37 28.89
N ILE A 260 4.71 3.61 29.27
CA ILE A 260 5.85 4.48 28.96
C ILE A 260 6.97 3.80 28.18
#